data_AF-A0A4Q7R0N1-F1
#
_entry.id   AF-A0A4Q7R0N1-F1
#
_cell.length_a   1.000
_cell.length_b   1.000
_cell.length_c   1.000
_cell.angle_alpha   90.00
_cell.angle_beta   90.00
_cell.angle_gamma   90.00
#
_symmetry.space_group_name_H-M   'P 1'
#
loop_
_entity.id
_entity.type
_entity.pdbx_description
1 polymer ?
#
loop_
_entity_poly.entity_id
_entity_poly.type
_entity_poly.pdbx_seq_one_letter_code
_entity_poly.pdbx_strand_id
1 'polypeptide(L)'
;MNLVIGVGLRTGTPYAELQDLATTALHELAGEVRLVVTITGKENEPALQQLAAQLGAELRTFSNEELAEQPVPTPSAQVEQLKGTPSVAEAAVLATGAQLLIPKRQTPNATIAIGVQRAAGYDVRDRAVVQRVIAERRDVRRGFLDLPVDDATLGRVLEAAHRAPSVGLSQPWDFLVIRDLATRRKVHDLATAQRDAFAASLPEDRRAAFDGLKIAAILDTPLNLAVTCDPGRGGRHVLGRHADPRTTMFSAAIAIQNLWLAARAEGLGVGWVSFFEPGEVAAVLDLPAHVELVGYLCVGYVDEFAAAPELVRSGWAKRRPLSWAIHHEEWGRRDTSIVDDARQAAQNAVPATGQRVHVIVGGDASQLQQSDALVVDLRADRPPADFGVLWRPARTPAEAVEFGVEIARDLALQGVGHLAVQLDENSERAESLARGLQVGASACGLTHSTT
;
A
#
# COMPACT_ATOMS: atom_id res chain seq x y z
N MET A 1 -5.84 -22.19 15.44
CA MET A 1 -6.96 -21.87 14.53
C MET A 1 -8.25 -21.73 15.33
N ASN A 2 -9.23 -20.93 14.88
CA ASN A 2 -10.59 -20.95 15.43
C ASN A 2 -11.38 -22.02 14.69
N LEU A 3 -11.62 -23.16 15.34
CA LEU A 3 -12.27 -24.32 14.75
C LEU A 3 -13.78 -24.29 14.98
N VAL A 4 -14.52 -24.76 13.98
CA VAL A 4 -15.97 -24.97 14.02
C VAL A 4 -16.23 -26.45 13.78
N ILE A 5 -16.98 -27.09 14.67
CA ILE A 5 -17.39 -28.49 14.52
C ILE A 5 -18.86 -28.52 14.12
N GLY A 6 -19.15 -28.99 12.90
CA GLY A 6 -20.50 -29.34 12.51
C GLY A 6 -20.83 -30.74 12.96
N VAL A 7 -22.01 -30.95 13.54
CA VAL A 7 -22.46 -32.24 14.05
C VAL A 7 -23.83 -32.57 13.48
N GLY A 8 -23.98 -33.74 12.88
CA GLY A 8 -25.28 -34.36 12.61
C GLY A 8 -25.42 -35.64 13.40
N LEU A 9 -26.49 -35.81 14.18
CA LEU A 9 -26.67 -36.99 15.04
C LEU A 9 -28.11 -37.50 15.11
N ARG A 10 -28.26 -38.81 15.33
CA ARG A 10 -29.54 -39.44 15.69
C ARG A 10 -29.89 -39.17 17.14
N THR A 11 -31.18 -39.20 17.45
CA THR A 11 -31.65 -39.01 18.84
C THR A 11 -31.18 -40.16 19.72
N GLY A 12 -30.63 -39.82 20.89
CA GLY A 12 -30.08 -40.81 21.81
C GLY A 12 -28.69 -41.35 21.43
N THR A 13 -27.96 -40.66 20.54
CA THR A 13 -26.56 -40.99 20.25
C THR A 13 -25.73 -40.96 21.54
N PRO A 14 -24.96 -42.01 21.88
CA PRO A 14 -24.10 -42.00 23.07
C PRO A 14 -23.02 -40.90 22.99
N TYR A 15 -22.78 -40.21 24.11
CA TYR A 15 -21.74 -39.18 24.17
C TYR A 15 -20.35 -39.73 23.82
N ALA A 16 -20.00 -40.94 24.27
CA ALA A 16 -18.72 -41.57 23.96
C ALA A 16 -18.50 -41.74 22.45
N GLU A 17 -19.52 -42.13 21.70
CA GLU A 17 -19.45 -42.27 20.24
C GLU A 17 -19.13 -40.92 19.57
N LEU A 18 -19.81 -39.85 20.02
CA LEU A 18 -19.60 -38.51 19.50
C LEU A 18 -18.24 -37.92 19.90
N GLN A 19 -17.81 -38.18 21.14
CA GLN A 19 -16.52 -37.74 21.68
C GLN A 19 -15.35 -38.38 20.94
N ASP A 20 -15.40 -39.68 20.69
CA ASP A 20 -14.34 -40.39 19.97
C ASP A 20 -14.24 -39.90 18.53
N LEU A 21 -15.38 -39.68 17.87
CA LEU A 21 -15.43 -39.12 16.53
C LEU A 21 -14.83 -37.71 16.48
N ALA A 22 -15.19 -36.84 17.42
CA ALA A 22 -14.66 -35.48 17.51
C ALA A 22 -13.15 -35.47 17.79
N THR A 23 -12.71 -36.26 18.78
CA THR A 23 -11.29 -36.36 19.19
C THR A 23 -10.44 -36.85 18.03
N THR A 24 -10.89 -37.88 17.32
CA THR A 24 -10.18 -38.44 16.16
C THR A 24 -10.13 -37.46 14.99
N ALA A 25 -11.21 -36.69 14.77
CA ALA A 25 -11.24 -35.68 13.71
C ALA A 25 -10.35 -34.47 14.04
N LEU A 26 -10.19 -34.13 15.32
CA LEU A 26 -9.35 -33.02 15.78
C LEU A 26 -7.87 -33.39 15.96
N HIS A 27 -7.51 -34.67 16.05
CA HIS A 27 -6.16 -35.13 16.42
C HIS A 27 -5.03 -34.50 15.58
N GLU A 28 -5.29 -34.22 14.29
CA GLU A 28 -4.30 -33.64 13.37
C GLU A 28 -4.39 -32.11 13.23
N LEU A 29 -5.29 -31.46 13.98
CA LEU A 29 -5.57 -30.03 13.85
C LEU A 29 -5.06 -29.23 15.05
N ALA A 30 -4.26 -28.20 14.78
CA ALA A 30 -3.83 -27.24 15.79
C ALA A 30 -4.83 -26.07 15.93
N GLY A 31 -5.68 -26.10 16.95
CA GLY A 31 -6.61 -24.99 17.19
C GLY A 31 -7.53 -25.18 18.38
N GLU A 32 -8.32 -24.16 18.64
CA GLU A 32 -9.33 -24.14 19.68
C GLU A 32 -10.71 -24.17 19.02
N VAL A 33 -11.58 -25.06 19.49
CA VAL A 33 -12.95 -25.15 19.01
C VAL A 33 -13.75 -24.03 19.66
N ARG A 34 -14.23 -23.10 18.85
CA ARG A 34 -15.02 -21.94 19.33
C ARG A 34 -16.51 -22.17 19.18
N LEU A 35 -16.91 -22.96 18.17
CA LEU A 35 -18.30 -23.22 17.82
C LEU A 35 -18.55 -24.69 17.58
N VAL A 36 -19.65 -25.19 18.12
CA VAL A 36 -20.31 -26.43 17.71
C VAL A 36 -21.59 -26.04 17.00
N VAL A 37 -21.83 -26.58 15.80
CA VAL A 37 -22.97 -26.20 14.95
C VAL A 37 -23.77 -27.41 14.50
N THR A 38 -25.09 -27.29 14.47
CA THR A 38 -25.98 -28.37 14.03
C THR A 38 -27.26 -27.82 13.40
N ILE A 39 -28.17 -28.71 13.04
CA ILE A 39 -29.52 -28.41 12.54
C ILE A 39 -30.46 -28.08 13.70
N THR A 40 -31.40 -27.16 13.51
CA THR A 40 -32.46 -26.85 14.49
C THR A 40 -33.25 -28.11 14.88
N GLY A 41 -33.62 -28.21 16.16
CA GLY A 41 -34.27 -29.37 16.77
C GLY A 41 -33.28 -30.40 17.35
N LYS A 42 -31.97 -30.17 17.23
CA LYS A 42 -30.91 -31.03 17.80
C LYS A 42 -30.14 -30.38 18.94
N GLU A 43 -30.41 -29.11 19.24
CA GLU A 43 -29.77 -28.35 20.32
C GLU A 43 -29.89 -29.02 21.68
N ASN A 44 -30.98 -29.75 21.95
CA ASN A 44 -31.22 -30.37 23.26
C ASN A 44 -30.72 -31.81 23.37
N GLU A 45 -30.04 -32.34 22.35
CA GLU A 45 -29.47 -33.70 22.42
C GLU A 45 -28.36 -33.75 23.49
N PRO A 46 -28.44 -34.63 24.51
CA PRO A 46 -27.49 -34.63 25.62
C PRO A 46 -26.02 -34.76 25.21
N ALA A 47 -25.73 -35.60 24.22
CA ALA A 47 -24.37 -35.78 23.71
C ALA A 47 -23.80 -34.50 23.08
N LEU A 48 -24.64 -33.70 22.41
CA LEU A 48 -24.21 -32.47 21.75
C LEU A 48 -23.93 -31.36 22.77
N GLN A 49 -24.82 -31.20 23.76
CA GLN A 49 -24.63 -30.26 24.88
C GLN A 49 -23.36 -30.59 25.66
N GLN A 50 -23.14 -31.88 25.95
CA GLN A 50 -21.95 -32.34 26.64
C GLN A 50 -20.67 -32.10 25.83
N LEU A 51 -20.69 -32.33 24.51
CA LEU A 51 -19.56 -32.03 23.64
C LEU A 51 -19.21 -30.54 23.63
N ALA A 52 -20.20 -29.67 23.43
CA ALA A 52 -19.99 -28.22 23.42
C ALA A 52 -19.40 -27.72 24.76
N ALA A 53 -19.94 -28.20 25.88
CA ALA A 53 -19.45 -27.86 27.21
C ALA A 53 -18.00 -28.33 27.45
N GLN A 54 -17.66 -29.56 27.04
CA GLN A 54 -16.30 -30.11 27.19
C GLN A 54 -15.26 -29.37 26.34
N LEU A 55 -15.68 -28.87 25.18
CA LEU A 55 -14.82 -28.09 24.31
C LEU A 55 -14.76 -26.59 24.69
N GLY A 56 -15.59 -26.14 25.64
CA GLY A 56 -15.73 -24.71 25.95
C GLY A 56 -16.27 -23.89 24.77
N ALA A 57 -17.03 -24.54 23.87
CA ALA A 57 -17.49 -23.96 22.62
C ALA A 57 -18.96 -23.53 22.71
N GLU A 58 -19.32 -22.47 22.00
CA GLU A 58 -20.72 -22.04 21.86
C GLU A 58 -21.47 -23.00 20.92
N LEU A 59 -22.68 -23.40 21.29
CA LEU A 59 -23.56 -24.20 20.44
C LEU A 59 -24.52 -23.29 19.65
N ARG A 60 -24.47 -23.38 18.32
CA ARG A 60 -25.37 -22.65 17.42
C ARG A 60 -26.11 -23.62 16.49
N THR A 61 -27.34 -23.28 16.12
CA THR A 61 -28.13 -24.07 15.16
C THR A 61 -28.43 -23.28 13.90
N PHE A 62 -28.74 -24.01 12.84
CA PHE A 62 -29.19 -23.49 11.56
C PHE A 62 -30.46 -24.22 11.12
N SER A 63 -31.36 -23.49 10.47
CA SER A 63 -32.58 -24.03 9.89
C SER A 63 -32.28 -24.93 8.69
N ASN A 64 -33.24 -25.81 8.35
CA ASN A 64 -33.08 -26.69 7.19
C ASN A 64 -32.89 -25.90 5.88
N GLU A 65 -33.55 -24.75 5.75
CA GLU A 65 -33.44 -23.87 4.58
C GLU A 65 -32.02 -23.31 4.43
N GLU A 66 -31.45 -22.75 5.51
CA GLU A 66 -30.07 -22.25 5.51
C GLU A 66 -29.06 -23.36 5.16
N LEU A 67 -29.30 -24.58 5.64
CA LEU A 67 -28.43 -25.73 5.38
C LEU A 67 -28.63 -26.29 3.96
N ALA A 68 -29.79 -26.16 3.35
CA ALA A 68 -30.08 -26.65 2.00
C ALA A 68 -29.34 -25.85 0.92
N GLU A 69 -29.06 -24.57 1.17
CA GLU A 69 -28.37 -23.67 0.25
C GLU A 69 -26.85 -23.91 0.17
N GLN A 70 -26.28 -24.69 1.09
CA GLN A 70 -24.83 -24.82 1.20
C GLN A 70 -24.26 -25.86 0.20
N PRO A 71 -23.21 -25.50 -0.56
CA PRO A 71 -22.55 -26.43 -1.48
C PRO A 71 -21.62 -27.38 -0.71
N VAL A 72 -22.16 -28.52 -0.28
CA VAL A 72 -21.41 -29.51 0.52
C VAL A 72 -20.63 -30.47 -0.38
N PRO A 73 -19.39 -30.86 0.00
CA PRO A 73 -18.57 -31.75 -0.81
C PRO A 73 -19.00 -33.22 -0.73
N THR A 74 -19.71 -33.64 0.33
CA THR A 74 -20.14 -35.03 0.54
C THR A 74 -21.63 -35.11 0.86
N PRO A 75 -22.53 -34.90 -0.12
CA PRO A 75 -23.98 -34.94 0.10
C PRO A 75 -24.46 -36.36 0.50
N SER A 76 -25.63 -36.44 1.13
CA SER A 76 -26.29 -37.69 1.51
C SER A 76 -27.76 -37.68 1.09
N ALA A 77 -28.10 -38.53 0.11
CA ALA A 77 -29.48 -38.66 -0.38
C ALA A 77 -30.48 -39.01 0.73
N GLN A 78 -30.05 -39.79 1.73
CA GLN A 78 -30.89 -40.14 2.88
C GLN A 78 -31.16 -38.92 3.77
N VAL A 79 -30.16 -38.08 4.03
CA VAL A 79 -30.33 -36.84 4.81
C VAL A 79 -31.20 -35.86 4.04
N GLU A 80 -31.01 -35.75 2.73
CA GLU A 80 -31.81 -34.89 1.86
C GLU A 80 -33.29 -35.28 1.88
N GLN A 81 -33.61 -36.58 1.78
CA GLN A 81 -34.98 -37.08 1.89
C GLN A 81 -35.62 -36.84 3.27
N LEU A 82 -34.84 -36.97 4.35
CA LEU A 82 -35.37 -36.91 5.72
C LEU A 82 -35.40 -35.49 6.32
N LYS A 83 -34.48 -34.62 5.89
CA LYS A 83 -34.21 -33.32 6.50
C LYS A 83 -34.23 -32.16 5.50
N GLY A 84 -34.31 -32.44 4.20
CA GLY A 84 -34.33 -31.40 3.16
C GLY A 84 -33.00 -30.67 2.98
N THR A 85 -31.89 -31.21 3.52
CA THR A 85 -30.54 -30.65 3.36
C THR A 85 -29.57 -31.73 2.88
N PRO A 86 -28.59 -31.41 2.03
CA PRO A 86 -27.66 -32.40 1.49
C PRO A 86 -26.70 -32.97 2.57
N SER A 87 -26.44 -32.26 3.67
CA SER A 87 -25.59 -32.73 4.78
C SER A 87 -25.85 -31.86 6.00
N VAL A 88 -25.98 -32.44 7.21
CA VAL A 88 -26.12 -31.62 8.42
C VAL A 88 -24.77 -31.06 8.86
N ALA A 89 -23.77 -31.93 9.04
CA ALA A 89 -22.48 -31.53 9.60
C ALA A 89 -21.73 -30.55 8.69
N GLU A 90 -21.59 -30.86 7.40
CA GLU A 90 -20.84 -29.99 6.48
C GLU A 90 -21.58 -28.69 6.17
N ALA A 91 -22.90 -28.76 5.93
CA ALA A 91 -23.67 -27.55 5.65
C ALA A 91 -23.65 -26.61 6.85
N ALA A 92 -23.76 -27.14 8.08
CA ALA A 92 -23.73 -26.30 9.27
C ALA A 92 -22.36 -25.61 9.44
N VAL A 93 -21.25 -26.28 9.13
CA VAL A 93 -19.93 -25.63 9.08
C VAL A 93 -19.91 -24.52 8.05
N LEU A 94 -20.33 -24.79 6.81
CA LEU A 94 -20.30 -23.83 5.71
C LEU A 94 -21.22 -22.62 5.95
N ALA A 95 -22.37 -22.82 6.59
CA ALA A 95 -23.32 -21.76 6.97
C ALA A 95 -22.72 -20.75 7.97
N THR A 96 -21.64 -21.09 8.69
CA THR A 96 -20.89 -20.13 9.52
C THR A 96 -19.95 -19.22 8.72
N GLY A 97 -19.76 -19.49 7.42
CA GLY A 97 -18.71 -18.89 6.59
C GLY A 97 -17.33 -19.50 6.81
N ALA A 98 -17.22 -20.60 7.58
CA ALA A 98 -15.96 -21.30 7.80
C ALA A 98 -15.52 -22.06 6.54
N GLN A 99 -14.20 -22.12 6.33
CA GLN A 99 -13.62 -22.99 5.32
C GLN A 99 -13.54 -24.41 5.87
N LEU A 100 -14.10 -25.38 5.14
CA LEU A 100 -14.03 -26.78 5.53
C LEU A 100 -12.57 -27.29 5.50
N LEU A 101 -12.12 -27.91 6.59
CA LEU A 101 -10.81 -28.56 6.70
C LEU A 101 -10.94 -30.08 6.63
N ILE A 102 -11.90 -30.63 7.37
CA ILE A 102 -12.18 -32.06 7.44
C ILE A 102 -13.60 -32.28 6.92
N PRO A 103 -13.76 -32.93 5.75
CA PRO A 103 -15.05 -33.38 5.26
C PRO A 103 -15.74 -34.36 6.22
N LYS A 104 -17.03 -34.61 5.98
CA LYS A 104 -17.87 -35.45 6.85
C LYS A 104 -17.22 -36.79 7.17
N ARG A 105 -16.93 -37.03 8.44
CA ARG A 105 -16.63 -38.34 9.03
C ARG A 105 -17.89 -38.86 9.73
N GLN A 106 -18.08 -40.18 9.76
CA GLN A 106 -19.31 -40.77 10.26
C GLN A 106 -19.07 -41.98 11.17
N THR A 107 -19.98 -42.16 12.10
CA THR A 107 -20.21 -43.37 12.89
C THR A 107 -21.65 -43.86 12.58
N PRO A 108 -22.12 -44.97 13.16
CA PRO A 108 -23.49 -45.44 12.93
C PRO A 108 -24.58 -44.40 13.29
N ASN A 109 -24.34 -43.52 14.28
CA ASN A 109 -25.34 -42.58 14.77
C ASN A 109 -24.96 -41.10 14.66
N ALA A 110 -23.70 -40.77 14.36
CA ALA A 110 -23.23 -39.39 14.25
C ALA A 110 -22.37 -39.12 13.01
N THR A 111 -22.31 -37.85 12.64
CA THR A 111 -21.46 -37.29 11.61
C THR A 111 -20.82 -36.02 12.14
N ILE A 112 -19.53 -35.83 11.85
CA ILE A 112 -18.80 -34.61 12.17
C ILE A 112 -18.10 -34.08 10.93
N ALA A 113 -18.09 -32.77 10.80
CA ALA A 113 -17.26 -32.05 9.85
C ALA A 113 -16.53 -30.93 10.62
N ILE A 114 -15.33 -30.55 10.19
CA ILE A 114 -14.55 -29.51 10.87
C ILE A 114 -14.18 -28.43 9.86
N GLY A 115 -14.45 -27.17 10.22
CA GLY A 115 -14.00 -26.00 9.48
C GLY A 115 -13.13 -25.07 10.32
N VAL A 116 -12.44 -24.17 9.64
CA VAL A 116 -11.73 -23.03 10.25
C VAL A 116 -12.49 -21.75 9.95
N GLN A 117 -12.86 -21.04 11.01
CA GLN A 117 -13.45 -19.71 10.90
C GLN A 117 -12.35 -18.67 10.87
N ARG A 118 -12.32 -17.89 9.78
CA ARG A 118 -11.45 -16.71 9.68
C ARG A 118 -12.14 -15.53 10.37
N ALA A 119 -11.35 -14.55 10.81
CA ALA A 119 -11.93 -13.29 11.26
C ALA A 119 -12.76 -12.69 10.12
N ALA A 120 -14.01 -12.30 10.42
CA ALA A 120 -14.86 -11.68 9.43
C ALA A 120 -14.22 -10.36 8.96
N GLY A 121 -14.15 -10.18 7.64
CA GLY A 121 -13.87 -8.87 7.07
C GLY A 121 -15.11 -7.97 7.14
N TYR A 122 -14.93 -6.69 6.81
CA TYR A 122 -16.05 -5.78 6.60
C TYR A 122 -16.96 -6.25 5.44
N ASP A 123 -18.20 -5.80 5.44
CA ASP A 123 -19.15 -6.13 4.37
C ASP A 123 -18.69 -5.57 3.00
N VAL A 124 -19.36 -5.98 1.93
CA VAL A 124 -18.99 -5.57 0.56
C VAL A 124 -19.09 -4.06 0.38
N ARG A 125 -20.06 -3.41 1.03
CA ARG A 125 -20.28 -1.96 0.93
C ARG A 125 -19.14 -1.19 1.60
N ASP A 126 -18.79 -1.55 2.82
CA ASP A 126 -17.72 -0.93 3.60
C ASP A 126 -16.37 -1.14 2.92
N ARG A 127 -16.11 -2.34 2.40
CA ARG A 127 -14.92 -2.61 1.58
C ARG A 127 -14.88 -1.71 0.35
N ALA A 128 -16.01 -1.54 -0.34
CA ALA A 128 -16.08 -0.64 -1.50
C ALA A 128 -15.84 0.83 -1.12
N VAL A 129 -16.32 1.28 0.05
CA VAL A 129 -16.04 2.64 0.58
C VAL A 129 -14.54 2.82 0.82
N VAL A 130 -13.88 1.86 1.47
CA VAL A 130 -12.42 1.92 1.70
C VAL A 130 -11.66 2.01 0.37
N GLN A 131 -12.00 1.18 -0.62
CA GLN A 131 -11.37 1.22 -1.95
C GLN A 131 -11.61 2.57 -2.64
N ARG A 132 -12.83 3.11 -2.53
CA ARG A 132 -13.18 4.39 -3.14
C ARG A 132 -12.36 5.54 -2.54
N VAL A 133 -12.27 5.63 -1.21
CA VAL A 133 -11.48 6.69 -0.54
C VAL A 133 -10.01 6.60 -0.92
N ILE A 134 -9.44 5.40 -0.98
CA ILE A 134 -8.05 5.18 -1.41
C ILE A 134 -7.83 5.61 -2.87
N ALA A 135 -8.76 5.25 -3.76
CA ALA A 135 -8.65 5.51 -5.19
C ALA A 135 -8.95 6.98 -5.56
N GLU A 136 -9.82 7.65 -4.82
CA GLU A 136 -10.30 9.00 -5.14
C GLU A 136 -9.62 10.11 -4.33
N ARG A 137 -8.88 9.81 -3.25
CA ARG A 137 -8.08 10.85 -2.59
C ARG A 137 -7.10 11.49 -3.57
N ARG A 138 -6.97 12.81 -3.53
CA ARG A 138 -6.05 13.56 -4.37
C ARG A 138 -5.10 14.36 -3.50
N ASP A 139 -3.95 14.60 -4.08
CA ASP A 139 -3.03 15.59 -3.59
C ASP A 139 -3.40 16.92 -4.24
N VAL A 140 -4.11 17.76 -3.49
CA VAL A 140 -4.86 18.91 -4.00
C VAL A 140 -4.01 20.17 -3.91
N ARG A 141 -3.93 20.93 -5.02
CA ARG A 141 -3.16 22.18 -5.11
C ARG A 141 -3.98 23.38 -5.62
N ARG A 142 -5.21 23.13 -6.08
CA ARG A 142 -6.12 24.12 -6.68
C ARG A 142 -7.54 23.80 -6.20
N GLY A 143 -8.45 24.78 -6.33
CA GLY A 143 -9.86 24.59 -6.00
C GLY A 143 -10.19 24.63 -4.50
N PHE A 144 -9.25 25.06 -3.65
CA PHE A 144 -9.56 25.26 -2.24
C PHE A 144 -10.54 26.43 -2.06
N LEU A 145 -11.54 26.20 -1.22
CA LEU A 145 -12.55 27.18 -0.86
C LEU A 145 -12.08 28.00 0.35
N ASP A 146 -12.47 29.28 0.39
CA ASP A 146 -12.30 30.15 1.56
C ASP A 146 -13.36 29.83 2.63
N LEU A 147 -13.37 28.57 3.07
CA LEU A 147 -14.24 28.07 4.13
C LEU A 147 -13.37 27.55 5.28
N PRO A 148 -13.62 27.97 6.54
CA PRO A 148 -12.84 27.50 7.66
C PRO A 148 -13.02 26.00 7.88
N VAL A 149 -11.95 25.32 8.30
CA VAL A 149 -12.02 23.95 8.83
C VAL A 149 -12.22 24.05 10.34
N ASP A 150 -13.38 23.61 10.82
CA ASP A 150 -13.72 23.65 12.25
C ASP A 150 -12.91 22.62 13.06
N ASP A 151 -12.77 22.88 14.36
CA ASP A 151 -11.95 22.07 15.26
C ASP A 151 -12.51 20.65 15.47
N ALA A 152 -13.82 20.44 15.33
CA ALA A 152 -14.41 19.10 15.47
C ALA A 152 -14.08 18.23 14.25
N THR A 153 -14.18 18.80 13.04
CA THR A 153 -13.75 18.14 11.80
C THR A 153 -12.26 17.87 11.80
N LEU A 154 -11.43 18.86 12.16
CA LEU A 154 -9.99 18.67 12.31
C LEU A 154 -9.68 17.60 13.35
N GLY A 155 -10.40 17.58 14.48
CA GLY A 155 -10.25 16.58 15.54
C GLY A 155 -10.46 15.15 15.04
N ARG A 156 -11.52 14.90 14.24
CA ARG A 156 -11.75 13.56 13.63
C ARG A 156 -10.62 13.14 12.69
N VAL A 157 -10.10 14.07 11.91
CA VAL A 157 -8.99 13.85 10.98
C VAL A 157 -7.68 13.54 11.73
N LEU A 158 -7.36 14.29 12.79
CA LEU A 158 -6.17 14.06 13.62
C LEU A 158 -6.28 12.78 14.45
N GLU A 159 -7.48 12.45 14.96
CA GLU A 159 -7.75 11.19 15.65
C GLU A 159 -7.48 9.98 14.73
N ALA A 160 -7.89 10.05 13.45
CA ALA A 160 -7.58 9.02 12.47
C ALA A 160 -6.07 8.90 12.23
N ALA A 161 -5.35 10.03 12.15
CA ALA A 161 -3.89 10.06 12.05
C ALA A 161 -3.24 9.38 13.27
N HIS A 162 -3.74 9.67 14.47
CA HIS A 162 -3.22 9.16 15.74
C HIS A 162 -3.42 7.64 15.91
N ARG A 163 -4.37 7.04 15.17
CA ARG A 163 -4.61 5.59 15.12
C ARG A 163 -3.64 4.83 14.20
N ALA A 164 -2.69 5.50 13.58
CA ALA A 164 -1.67 4.84 12.77
C ALA A 164 -0.82 3.87 13.60
N PRO A 165 -0.36 2.75 13.02
CA PRO A 165 0.67 1.94 13.65
C PRO A 165 1.97 2.75 13.77
N SER A 166 2.75 2.46 14.81
CA SER A 166 4.10 2.99 14.98
C SER A 166 5.05 1.93 15.50
N VAL A 167 6.33 2.06 15.15
CA VAL A 167 7.40 1.20 15.67
C VAL A 167 7.35 1.20 17.19
N GLY A 168 7.14 0.02 17.79
CA GLY A 168 7.06 -0.15 19.24
C GLY A 168 5.99 0.68 19.94
N LEU A 169 4.91 1.06 19.24
CA LEU A 169 3.88 1.99 19.74
C LEU A 169 4.47 3.33 20.20
N SER A 170 5.56 3.77 19.57
CA SER A 170 6.29 4.99 19.96
C SER A 170 5.51 6.28 19.70
N GLN A 171 4.56 6.27 18.76
CA GLN A 171 3.75 7.43 18.35
C GLN A 171 4.59 8.71 18.23
N PRO A 172 5.64 8.70 17.39
CA PRO A 172 6.68 9.73 17.38
C PRO A 172 6.22 11.08 16.82
N TRP A 173 5.01 11.15 16.26
CA TRP A 173 4.49 12.31 15.55
C TRP A 173 3.89 13.37 16.48
N ASP A 174 4.02 14.63 16.07
CA ASP A 174 3.16 15.73 16.54
C ASP A 174 2.57 16.47 15.33
N PHE A 175 1.47 17.20 15.56
CA PHE A 175 0.75 17.95 14.52
C PHE A 175 0.66 19.42 14.92
N LEU A 176 1.47 20.28 14.28
CA LEU A 176 1.40 21.72 14.47
C LEU A 176 0.30 22.30 13.56
N VAL A 177 -0.73 22.87 14.17
CA VAL A 177 -1.87 23.52 13.49
C VAL A 177 -1.53 24.97 13.17
N ILE A 178 -1.44 25.31 11.89
CA ILE A 178 -0.99 26.63 11.43
C ILE A 178 -2.13 27.32 10.67
N ARG A 179 -2.75 28.32 11.31
CA ARG A 179 -3.78 29.19 10.68
C ARG A 179 -3.25 30.59 10.37
N ASP A 180 -2.25 31.04 11.13
CA ASP A 180 -1.67 32.38 11.02
C ASP A 180 -1.10 32.63 9.61
N LEU A 181 -1.58 33.72 8.99
CA LEU A 181 -1.21 34.07 7.63
C LEU A 181 0.27 34.49 7.53
N ALA A 182 0.82 35.13 8.56
CA ALA A 182 2.21 35.58 8.53
C ALA A 182 3.18 34.39 8.52
N THR A 183 2.92 33.38 9.35
CA THR A 183 3.67 32.11 9.34
C THR A 183 3.56 31.41 7.98
N ARG A 184 2.35 31.31 7.42
CA ARG A 184 2.14 30.67 6.10
C ARG A 184 2.83 31.41 4.96
N ARG A 185 2.90 32.75 5.00
CA ARG A 185 3.68 33.55 4.03
C ARG A 185 5.16 33.21 4.06
N LYS A 186 5.76 33.11 5.25
CA LYS A 186 7.18 32.71 5.38
C LYS A 186 7.45 31.34 4.75
N VAL A 187 6.59 30.35 5.02
CA VAL A 187 6.75 29.00 4.43
C VAL A 187 6.50 29.03 2.91
N HIS A 188 5.54 29.82 2.45
CA HIS A 188 5.28 30.01 1.02
C HIS A 188 6.48 30.61 0.29
N ASP A 189 7.19 31.54 0.91
CA ASP A 189 8.36 32.18 0.30
C ASP A 189 9.51 31.17 0.13
N LEU A 190 9.72 30.30 1.12
CA LEU A 190 10.64 29.15 1.00
C LEU A 190 10.22 28.22 -0.15
N ALA A 191 8.93 27.88 -0.20
CA ALA A 191 8.35 27.04 -1.26
C ALA A 191 8.57 27.63 -2.66
N THR A 192 8.46 28.94 -2.78
CA THR A 192 8.63 29.67 -4.03
C THR A 192 10.10 29.69 -4.45
N ALA A 193 11.03 29.95 -3.53
CA ALA A 193 12.46 29.95 -3.81
C ALA A 193 12.94 28.58 -4.35
N GLN A 194 12.54 27.49 -3.70
CA GLN A 194 12.92 26.15 -4.15
C GLN A 194 12.24 25.76 -5.47
N ARG A 195 11.00 26.22 -5.71
CA ARG A 195 10.33 26.05 -7.00
C ARG A 195 11.16 26.70 -8.10
N ASP A 196 11.62 27.93 -7.90
CA ASP A 196 12.40 28.67 -8.89
C ASP A 196 13.76 28.01 -9.14
N ALA A 197 14.42 27.52 -8.10
CA ALA A 197 15.65 26.75 -8.21
C ALA A 197 15.47 25.46 -9.02
N PHE A 198 14.44 24.66 -8.69
CA PHE A 198 14.11 23.44 -9.43
C PHE A 198 13.76 23.74 -10.88
N ALA A 199 12.99 24.79 -11.13
CA ALA A 199 12.63 25.17 -12.48
C ALA A 199 13.88 25.59 -13.28
N ALA A 200 14.84 26.28 -12.65
CA ALA A 200 16.09 26.68 -13.30
C ALA A 200 17.01 25.50 -13.64
N SER A 201 16.86 24.35 -12.96
CA SER A 201 17.64 23.14 -13.24
C SER A 201 17.05 22.28 -14.36
N LEU A 202 15.83 22.58 -14.85
CA LEU A 202 15.16 21.78 -15.87
C LEU A 202 15.63 22.17 -17.29
N PRO A 203 15.72 21.19 -18.21
CA PRO A 203 15.77 21.45 -19.64
C PRO A 203 14.58 22.30 -20.13
N GLU A 204 14.75 23.04 -21.22
CA GLU A 204 13.76 24.02 -21.73
C GLU A 204 12.35 23.43 -21.92
N ASP A 205 12.25 22.25 -22.52
CA ASP A 205 10.99 21.56 -22.76
C ASP A 205 10.30 21.11 -21.46
N ARG A 206 11.07 20.57 -20.50
CA ARG A 206 10.58 20.22 -19.16
C ARG A 206 10.20 21.43 -18.35
N ARG A 207 10.94 22.53 -18.50
CA ARG A 207 10.65 23.81 -17.86
C ARG A 207 9.29 24.34 -18.34
N ALA A 208 9.05 24.35 -19.65
CA ALA A 208 7.78 24.78 -20.23
C ALA A 208 6.59 23.94 -19.71
N ALA A 209 6.75 22.62 -19.57
CA ALA A 209 5.73 21.76 -18.98
C ALA A 209 5.54 22.02 -17.47
N PHE A 210 6.62 22.30 -16.74
CA PHE A 210 6.60 22.55 -15.31
C PHE A 210 5.93 23.88 -14.94
N ASP A 211 6.14 24.94 -15.72
CA ASP A 211 5.62 26.29 -15.41
C ASP A 211 4.09 26.35 -15.30
N GLY A 212 3.37 25.42 -15.94
CA GLY A 212 1.91 25.28 -15.80
C GLY A 212 1.44 24.60 -14.50
N LEU A 213 2.35 23.95 -13.77
CA LEU A 213 2.04 23.16 -12.57
C LEU A 213 2.07 24.02 -11.31
N LYS A 214 1.01 23.92 -10.51
CA LYS A 214 1.00 24.50 -9.17
C LYS A 214 1.54 23.49 -8.17
N ILE A 215 2.63 23.87 -7.49
CA ILE A 215 3.37 22.98 -6.58
C ILE A 215 2.85 22.99 -5.13
N ALA A 216 2.13 24.03 -4.72
CA ALA A 216 1.69 24.23 -3.34
C ALA A 216 0.42 25.09 -3.26
N ALA A 217 -0.32 24.95 -2.16
CA ALA A 217 -1.53 25.73 -1.86
C ALA A 217 -1.49 26.37 -0.46
N ILE A 218 -0.29 26.73 -0.01
CA ILE A 218 -0.01 27.22 1.37
C ILE A 218 -0.89 28.42 1.73
N LEU A 219 -1.01 29.37 0.80
CA LEU A 219 -1.78 30.60 1.00
C LEU A 219 -3.25 30.47 0.57
N ASP A 220 -3.59 29.48 -0.26
CA ASP A 220 -4.97 29.27 -0.72
C ASP A 220 -5.81 28.45 0.27
N THR A 221 -5.17 27.86 1.28
CA THR A 221 -5.85 27.05 2.29
C THR A 221 -6.06 27.84 3.58
N PRO A 222 -7.14 27.62 4.32
CA PRO A 222 -7.36 28.26 5.63
C PRO A 222 -6.49 27.64 6.74
N LEU A 223 -5.98 26.43 6.50
CA LEU A 223 -5.27 25.61 7.48
C LEU A 223 -4.06 24.93 6.83
N ASN A 224 -2.91 25.01 7.48
CA ASN A 224 -1.77 24.14 7.21
C ASN A 224 -1.44 23.29 8.44
N LEU A 225 -0.87 22.12 8.21
CA LEU A 225 -0.36 21.23 9.25
C LEU A 225 1.12 20.95 8.99
N ALA A 226 1.97 21.23 9.97
CA ALA A 226 3.31 20.68 9.99
C ALA A 226 3.30 19.40 10.82
N VAL A 227 3.50 18.26 10.16
CA VAL A 227 3.60 16.95 10.82
C VAL A 227 5.06 16.67 11.08
N THR A 228 5.40 16.46 12.34
CA THR A 228 6.77 16.29 12.79
C THR A 228 7.03 14.87 13.31
N CYS A 229 8.28 14.59 13.64
CA CYS A 229 8.72 13.37 14.29
C CYS A 229 9.74 13.74 15.37
N ASP A 230 9.54 13.23 16.58
CA ASP A 230 10.57 13.14 17.62
C ASP A 230 11.17 11.72 17.59
N PRO A 231 12.38 11.52 17.02
CA PRO A 231 13.01 10.21 16.94
C PRO A 231 13.38 9.64 18.32
N GLY A 232 13.48 10.48 19.36
CA GLY A 232 13.81 10.11 20.73
C GLY A 232 12.62 9.64 21.56
N ARG A 233 11.38 9.87 21.09
CA ARG A 233 10.16 9.50 21.81
C ARG A 233 10.11 8.01 22.15
N GLY A 234 9.60 7.69 23.35
CA GLY A 234 9.57 6.33 23.88
C GLY A 234 10.88 5.85 24.55
N GLY A 235 11.93 6.68 24.59
CA GLY A 235 13.18 6.37 25.29
C GLY A 235 13.98 5.25 24.63
N ARG A 236 14.99 4.69 25.30
CA ARG A 236 15.98 3.78 24.66
C ARG A 236 15.41 2.48 24.09
N HIS A 237 14.36 1.92 24.69
CA HIS A 237 13.93 0.52 24.46
C HIS A 237 12.65 0.40 23.61
N VAL A 238 12.50 1.25 22.59
CA VAL A 238 11.39 1.14 21.63
C VAL A 238 11.58 -0.11 20.77
N LEU A 239 10.61 -1.04 20.88
CA LEU A 239 10.59 -2.29 20.11
C LEU A 239 10.63 -2.00 18.61
N GLY A 240 11.56 -2.65 17.90
CA GLY A 240 11.70 -2.53 16.44
C GLY A 240 12.52 -1.33 15.95
N ARG A 241 12.92 -0.38 16.82
CA ARG A 241 13.73 0.80 16.41
C ARG A 241 15.24 0.54 16.42
N HIS A 242 15.72 -0.45 17.18
CA HIS A 242 17.15 -0.64 17.42
C HIS A 242 17.99 -0.81 16.14
N ALA A 243 17.50 -1.61 15.18
CA ALA A 243 18.24 -1.89 13.95
C ALA A 243 18.11 -0.79 12.88
N ASP A 244 16.99 -0.05 12.89
CA ASP A 244 16.75 1.03 11.94
C ASP A 244 16.01 2.19 12.61
N PRO A 245 16.72 3.28 12.98
CA PRO A 245 16.10 4.44 13.63
C PRO A 245 15.13 5.20 12.72
N ARG A 246 15.20 5.05 11.38
CA ARG A 246 14.30 5.73 10.43
C ARG A 246 12.85 5.28 10.54
N THR A 247 12.60 4.17 11.23
CA THR A 247 11.26 3.60 11.46
C THR A 247 10.31 4.58 12.15
N THR A 248 10.80 5.56 12.91
CA THR A 248 9.96 6.62 13.49
C THR A 248 9.42 7.58 12.41
N MET A 249 10.25 7.96 11.44
CA MET A 249 9.83 8.77 10.28
C MET A 249 8.78 8.03 9.43
N PHE A 250 8.96 6.72 9.23
CA PHE A 250 7.96 5.91 8.53
C PHE A 250 6.64 5.84 9.30
N SER A 251 6.71 5.75 10.62
CA SER A 251 5.53 5.78 11.48
C SER A 251 4.75 7.09 11.30
N ALA A 252 5.43 8.24 11.28
CA ALA A 252 4.80 9.54 11.02
C ALA A 252 4.23 9.64 9.59
N ALA A 253 4.90 9.10 8.57
CA ALA A 253 4.37 9.08 7.21
C ALA A 253 3.06 8.25 7.09
N ILE A 254 2.94 7.14 7.84
CA ILE A 254 1.70 6.35 7.89
C ILE A 254 0.58 7.15 8.60
N ALA A 255 0.90 7.92 9.65
CA ALA A 255 -0.06 8.83 10.27
C ALA A 255 -0.58 9.88 9.29
N ILE A 256 0.29 10.46 8.45
CA ILE A 256 -0.12 11.37 7.37
C ILE A 256 -1.04 10.67 6.36
N GLN A 257 -0.77 9.40 6.01
CA GLN A 257 -1.62 8.67 5.09
C GLN A 257 -3.02 8.41 5.66
N ASN A 258 -3.15 8.10 6.95
CA ASN A 258 -4.45 8.01 7.62
C ASN A 258 -5.18 9.36 7.63
N LEU A 259 -4.47 10.44 7.96
CA LEU A 259 -4.97 11.82 7.91
C LEU A 259 -5.57 12.13 6.54
N TRP A 260 -4.85 11.79 5.47
CA TRP A 260 -5.27 12.05 4.08
C TRP A 260 -6.55 11.32 3.70
N LEU A 261 -6.69 10.05 4.11
CA LEU A 261 -7.88 9.25 3.86
C LEU A 261 -9.09 9.77 4.65
N ALA A 262 -8.89 10.10 5.93
CA ALA A 262 -9.94 10.69 6.76
C ALA A 262 -10.39 12.05 6.23
N ALA A 263 -9.45 12.92 5.84
CA ALA A 263 -9.74 14.21 5.22
C ALA A 263 -10.59 14.05 3.95
N ARG A 264 -10.23 13.10 3.07
CA ARG A 264 -11.03 12.80 1.86
C ARG A 264 -12.46 12.37 2.19
N ALA A 265 -12.66 11.62 3.28
CA ALA A 265 -13.99 11.19 3.74
C ALA A 265 -14.82 12.36 4.30
N GLU A 266 -14.17 13.34 4.93
CA GLU A 266 -14.78 14.59 5.44
C GLU A 266 -15.01 15.65 4.34
N GLY A 267 -14.63 15.37 3.09
CA GLY A 267 -14.73 16.34 1.98
C GLY A 267 -13.61 17.39 1.96
N LEU A 268 -12.53 17.17 2.72
CA LEU A 268 -11.35 18.03 2.74
C LEU A 268 -10.33 17.58 1.68
N GLY A 269 -9.80 18.55 0.94
CA GLY A 269 -8.58 18.40 0.17
C GLY A 269 -7.36 18.46 1.09
N VAL A 270 -6.34 17.67 0.75
CA VAL A 270 -5.01 17.74 1.39
C VAL A 270 -3.97 17.81 0.29
N GLY A 271 -3.03 18.75 0.42
CA GLY A 271 -1.90 18.93 -0.48
C GLY A 271 -0.57 18.82 0.26
N TRP A 272 0.31 17.89 -0.12
CA TRP A 272 1.65 17.81 0.49
C TRP A 272 2.62 18.76 -0.22
N VAL A 273 3.34 19.57 0.55
CA VAL A 273 4.40 20.46 0.05
C VAL A 273 5.77 19.97 0.54
N SER A 274 6.70 19.84 -0.40
CA SER A 274 8.09 19.43 -0.14
C SER A 274 9.10 20.25 -0.96
N PHE A 275 8.71 21.44 -1.41
CA PHE A 275 9.58 22.36 -2.14
C PHE A 275 10.35 23.26 -1.16
N PHE A 276 11.07 22.70 -0.20
CA PHE A 276 11.92 23.44 0.74
C PHE A 276 12.81 22.44 1.46
N GLU A 277 13.89 22.92 2.08
CA GLU A 277 14.63 22.08 3.01
C GLU A 277 13.87 21.97 4.33
N PRO A 278 13.69 20.76 4.90
CA PRO A 278 12.96 20.59 6.16
C PRO A 278 13.45 21.48 7.30
N GLY A 279 14.76 21.76 7.35
CA GLY A 279 15.40 22.62 8.35
C GLY A 279 14.97 24.10 8.25
N GLU A 280 14.68 24.61 7.06
CA GLU A 280 14.25 26.00 6.87
C GLU A 280 12.84 26.21 7.44
N VAL A 281 11.94 25.26 7.17
CA VAL A 281 10.59 25.28 7.74
C VAL A 281 10.64 25.04 9.24
N ALA A 282 11.51 24.16 9.73
CA ALA A 282 11.72 23.97 11.16
C ALA A 282 12.13 25.28 11.87
N ALA A 283 13.01 26.07 11.25
CA ALA A 283 13.41 27.37 11.78
C ALA A 283 12.27 28.40 11.75
N VAL A 284 11.46 28.43 10.68
CA VAL A 284 10.27 29.31 10.60
C VAL A 284 9.25 29.00 11.70
N LEU A 285 9.11 27.72 12.04
CA LEU A 285 8.16 27.22 13.04
C LEU A 285 8.74 27.13 14.45
N ASP A 286 10.01 27.52 14.66
CA ASP A 286 10.73 27.43 15.92
C ASP A 286 10.67 26.01 16.54
N LEU A 287 10.88 24.99 15.70
CA LEU A 287 10.86 23.59 16.17
C LEU A 287 12.07 23.31 17.07
N PRO A 288 11.92 22.49 18.12
CA PRO A 288 13.05 22.00 18.89
C PRO A 288 14.06 21.26 17.99
N ALA A 289 15.36 21.40 18.27
CA ALA A 289 16.43 20.85 17.41
C ALA A 289 16.40 19.32 17.20
N HIS A 290 15.71 18.58 18.06
CA HIS A 290 15.55 17.12 17.95
C HIS A 290 14.27 16.70 17.21
N VAL A 291 13.40 17.66 16.86
CA VAL A 291 12.14 17.43 16.17
C VAL A 291 12.34 17.68 14.69
N GLU A 292 12.06 16.66 13.89
CA GLU A 292 12.23 16.70 12.44
C GLU A 292 10.89 16.93 11.75
N LEU A 293 10.85 17.79 10.72
CA LEU A 293 9.67 17.94 9.88
C LEU A 293 9.55 16.74 8.94
N VAL A 294 8.40 16.06 8.99
CA VAL A 294 8.07 14.93 8.11
C VAL A 294 7.31 15.42 6.89
N GLY A 295 6.30 16.27 7.08
CA GLY A 295 5.49 16.79 5.98
C GLY A 295 4.77 18.08 6.32
N TYR A 296 4.64 18.97 5.34
CA TYR A 296 3.82 20.18 5.44
C TYR A 296 2.59 20.04 4.55
N LEU A 297 1.42 20.09 5.16
CA LEU A 297 0.15 19.77 4.51
C LEU A 297 -0.73 21.02 4.41
N CYS A 298 -1.23 21.30 3.22
CA CYS A 298 -2.29 22.28 2.99
C CYS A 298 -3.65 21.60 3.12
N VAL A 299 -4.56 22.12 3.95
CA VAL A 299 -5.85 21.47 4.26
C VAL A 299 -6.99 22.47 4.12
N GLY A 300 -8.07 22.07 3.45
CA GLY A 300 -9.26 22.89 3.30
C GLY A 300 -10.36 22.19 2.51
N TYR A 301 -11.57 22.78 2.50
CA TYR A 301 -12.63 22.33 1.60
C TYR A 301 -12.28 22.64 0.15
N VAL A 302 -12.78 21.81 -0.77
CA VAL A 302 -12.54 21.96 -2.20
C VAL A 302 -13.86 22.03 -2.95
N ASP A 303 -13.87 22.75 -4.07
CA ASP A 303 -15.00 22.79 -4.99
C ASP A 303 -15.24 21.43 -5.66
N GLU A 304 -14.16 20.76 -6.08
CA GLU A 304 -14.19 19.44 -6.69
C GLU A 304 -12.91 18.63 -6.42
N PHE A 305 -13.04 17.29 -6.49
CA PHE A 305 -11.89 16.40 -6.53
C PHE A 305 -11.67 15.94 -7.97
N ALA A 306 -10.48 16.23 -8.51
CA ALA A 306 -10.13 15.81 -9.86
C ALA A 306 -10.23 14.28 -10.05
N ALA A 307 -10.71 13.84 -11.20
CA ALA A 307 -10.90 12.42 -11.51
C ALA A 307 -9.59 11.60 -11.50
N ALA A 308 -8.44 12.23 -11.74
CA ALA A 308 -7.11 11.59 -11.78
C ALA A 308 -6.03 12.48 -11.14
N PRO A 309 -4.83 11.95 -10.82
CA PRO A 309 -3.72 12.77 -10.32
C PRO A 309 -3.33 13.87 -11.30
N GLU A 310 -3.00 15.05 -10.78
CA GLU A 310 -2.67 16.22 -11.60
C GLU A 310 -1.51 15.98 -12.56
N LEU A 311 -0.43 15.32 -12.08
CA LEU A 311 0.73 15.00 -12.91
C LEU A 311 0.43 14.02 -14.05
N VAL A 312 -0.65 13.23 -13.94
CA VAL A 312 -1.13 12.38 -15.03
C VAL A 312 -1.94 13.20 -16.02
N ARG A 313 -2.82 14.09 -15.51
CA ARG A 313 -3.67 14.96 -16.34
C ARG A 313 -2.85 15.97 -17.15
N SER A 314 -1.77 16.50 -16.58
CA SER A 314 -0.87 17.44 -17.25
C SER A 314 0.10 16.76 -18.23
N GLY A 315 0.16 15.43 -18.25
CA GLY A 315 1.13 14.68 -19.04
C GLY A 315 2.55 14.68 -18.47
N TRP A 316 2.77 15.18 -17.25
CA TRP A 316 4.08 15.20 -16.60
C TRP A 316 4.68 13.80 -16.38
N ALA A 317 3.83 12.84 -16.00
CA ALA A 317 4.20 11.44 -15.81
C ALA A 317 2.97 10.51 -15.94
N LYS A 318 3.21 9.22 -16.24
CA LYS A 318 2.16 8.19 -16.26
C LYS A 318 2.32 7.17 -15.13
N ARG A 319 1.22 6.54 -14.74
CA ARG A 319 1.22 5.48 -13.71
C ARG A 319 1.89 4.22 -14.25
N ARG A 320 2.76 3.62 -13.44
CA ARG A 320 3.27 2.26 -13.67
C ARG A 320 2.16 1.23 -13.38
N PRO A 321 2.00 0.18 -14.20
CA PRO A 321 1.18 -0.99 -13.87
C PRO A 321 1.60 -1.63 -12.54
N LEU A 322 0.62 -2.18 -11.81
CA LEU A 322 0.87 -2.88 -10.54
C LEU A 322 1.80 -4.10 -10.71
N SER A 323 1.66 -4.85 -11.80
CA SER A 323 2.48 -6.02 -12.10
C SER A 323 3.98 -5.70 -12.11
N TRP A 324 4.38 -4.48 -12.46
CA TRP A 324 5.79 -4.09 -12.48
C TRP A 324 6.38 -3.88 -11.08
N ALA A 325 5.55 -3.76 -10.05
CA ALA A 325 5.96 -3.62 -8.65
C ALA A 325 5.86 -4.94 -7.87
N ILE A 326 5.34 -6.01 -8.49
CA ILE A 326 5.20 -7.33 -7.88
C ILE A 326 6.38 -8.20 -8.31
N HIS A 327 7.07 -8.77 -7.34
CA HIS A 327 8.12 -9.76 -7.53
C HIS A 327 7.81 -10.99 -6.66
N HIS A 328 8.10 -12.18 -7.16
CA HIS A 328 7.83 -13.44 -6.48
C HIS A 328 9.12 -14.02 -5.92
N GLU A 329 9.24 -14.07 -4.59
CA GLU A 329 10.39 -14.57 -3.82
C GLU A 329 11.69 -13.77 -3.98
N GLU A 330 12.08 -13.44 -5.22
CA GLU A 330 13.34 -12.79 -5.57
C GLU A 330 13.10 -11.50 -6.36
N TRP A 331 13.94 -10.48 -6.12
CA TRP A 331 13.92 -9.27 -6.95
C TRP A 331 14.16 -9.63 -8.42
N GLY A 332 13.40 -9.02 -9.33
CA GLY A 332 13.41 -9.33 -10.76
C GLY A 332 12.52 -10.51 -11.19
N ARG A 333 12.17 -11.44 -10.29
CA ARG A 333 11.30 -12.59 -10.63
C ARG A 333 9.84 -12.14 -10.75
N ARG A 334 9.39 -11.90 -11.98
CA ARG A 334 8.08 -11.32 -12.30
C ARG A 334 7.33 -12.16 -13.33
N ASP A 335 6.02 -11.93 -13.44
CA ASP A 335 5.17 -12.57 -14.45
C ASP A 335 5.46 -12.10 -15.89
N THR A 336 6.03 -10.90 -16.03
CA THR A 336 6.42 -10.29 -17.31
C THR A 336 7.92 -10.03 -17.37
N SER A 337 8.51 -10.12 -18.57
CA SER A 337 9.90 -9.74 -18.79
C SER A 337 10.08 -8.21 -18.75
N ILE A 338 11.24 -7.73 -18.33
CA ILE A 338 11.52 -6.27 -18.28
C ILE A 338 11.46 -5.61 -19.66
N VAL A 339 11.75 -6.37 -20.73
CA VAL A 339 11.66 -5.91 -22.12
C VAL A 339 10.19 -5.80 -22.57
N ASP A 340 9.33 -6.72 -22.16
CA ASP A 340 7.89 -6.61 -22.47
C ASP A 340 7.24 -5.46 -21.71
N ASP A 341 7.67 -5.18 -20.48
CA ASP A 341 7.26 -3.98 -19.75
C ASP A 341 7.69 -2.70 -20.49
N ALA A 342 8.91 -2.67 -21.04
CA ALA A 342 9.39 -1.57 -21.88
C ALA A 342 8.54 -1.39 -23.15
N ARG A 343 8.17 -2.47 -23.84
CA ARG A 343 7.23 -2.42 -24.97
C ARG A 343 5.85 -1.89 -24.58
N GLN A 344 5.34 -2.31 -23.42
CA GLN A 344 4.07 -1.83 -22.89
C GLN A 344 4.14 -0.35 -22.48
N ALA A 345 5.29 0.14 -22.01
CA ALA A 345 5.50 1.55 -21.73
C ALA A 345 5.35 2.40 -23.01
N ALA A 346 5.87 1.93 -24.16
CA ALA A 346 5.72 2.61 -25.44
C ALA A 346 4.26 2.84 -25.84
N GLN A 347 3.44 1.78 -25.73
CA GLN A 347 2.00 1.82 -26.04
C GLN A 347 1.26 2.81 -25.13
N ASN A 348 1.77 2.98 -23.92
CA ASN A 348 1.22 3.88 -22.94
C ASN A 348 1.87 5.26 -22.93
N ALA A 349 2.92 5.57 -23.69
CA ALA A 349 3.65 6.85 -23.58
C ALA A 349 2.87 8.04 -24.20
N VAL A 350 3.22 9.27 -23.83
CA VAL A 350 2.80 10.48 -24.60
C VAL A 350 3.69 10.53 -25.85
N PRO A 351 3.21 10.93 -27.05
CA PRO A 351 4.09 11.11 -28.20
C PRO A 351 5.30 11.98 -27.84
N ALA A 352 6.49 11.48 -28.14
CA ALA A 352 7.76 12.08 -27.75
C ALA A 352 7.84 13.56 -28.16
N THR A 353 7.91 14.45 -27.19
CA THR A 353 8.12 15.89 -27.41
C THR A 353 9.62 16.18 -27.52
N GLY A 354 10.34 15.53 -28.44
CA GLY A 354 11.75 15.84 -28.72
C GLY A 354 12.75 15.75 -27.54
N GLN A 355 12.31 15.38 -26.34
CA GLN A 355 13.10 15.46 -25.13
C GLN A 355 14.29 14.51 -25.22
N ARG A 356 15.47 15.08 -25.03
CA ARG A 356 16.74 14.36 -24.97
C ARG A 356 17.19 14.26 -23.52
N VAL A 357 17.69 13.08 -23.15
CA VAL A 357 18.38 12.86 -21.87
C VAL A 357 19.78 12.32 -22.15
N HIS A 358 20.76 12.92 -21.50
CA HIS A 358 22.16 12.51 -21.56
C HIS A 358 22.47 11.59 -20.36
N VAL A 359 22.49 10.29 -20.59
CA VAL A 359 22.73 9.29 -19.54
C VAL A 359 24.21 9.02 -19.41
N ILE A 360 24.79 9.38 -18.27
CA ILE A 360 26.21 9.22 -17.97
C ILE A 360 26.38 8.01 -17.05
N VAL A 361 26.98 6.92 -17.55
CA VAL A 361 27.15 5.67 -16.81
C VAL A 361 28.53 5.66 -16.13
N GLY A 362 28.54 5.46 -14.81
CA GLY A 362 29.76 5.45 -14.00
C GLY A 362 30.27 6.84 -13.60
N GLY A 363 29.46 7.88 -13.83
CA GLY A 363 29.77 9.26 -13.51
C GLY A 363 29.54 9.66 -12.04
N ASP A 364 29.68 10.95 -11.75
CA ASP A 364 29.41 11.54 -10.44
C ASP A 364 28.60 12.86 -10.52
N ALA A 365 28.22 13.38 -9.35
CA ALA A 365 27.37 14.57 -9.21
C ALA A 365 27.96 15.84 -9.85
N SER A 366 29.29 15.93 -10.05
CA SER A 366 29.91 17.11 -10.69
C SER A 366 29.44 17.33 -12.12
N GLN A 367 28.85 16.30 -12.73
CA GLN A 367 28.41 16.28 -14.11
C GLN A 367 26.96 16.73 -14.30
N LEU A 368 26.23 16.99 -13.20
CA LEU A 368 24.88 17.55 -13.21
C LEU A 368 24.82 19.04 -13.61
N GLN A 369 25.94 19.63 -14.04
CA GLN A 369 25.95 20.98 -14.63
C GLN A 369 25.16 21.06 -15.96
N GLN A 370 24.94 19.92 -16.61
CA GLN A 370 24.09 19.81 -17.78
C GLN A 370 22.66 19.51 -17.32
N SER A 371 21.69 20.36 -17.67
CA SER A 371 20.30 20.20 -17.23
C SER A 371 19.64 18.93 -17.76
N ASP A 372 20.12 18.37 -18.87
CA ASP A 372 19.64 17.12 -19.47
C ASP A 372 20.42 15.88 -19.01
N ALA A 373 21.40 16.02 -18.12
CA ALA A 373 22.19 14.91 -17.62
C ALA A 373 21.45 14.06 -16.58
N LEU A 374 21.62 12.75 -16.70
CA LEU A 374 21.22 11.74 -15.74
C LEU A 374 22.43 10.87 -15.43
N VAL A 375 22.97 11.00 -14.23
CA VAL A 375 24.14 10.21 -13.82
C VAL A 375 23.67 8.89 -13.24
N VAL A 376 24.23 7.77 -13.71
CA VAL A 376 23.97 6.43 -13.18
C VAL A 376 25.23 5.93 -12.48
N ASP A 377 25.20 5.95 -11.16
CA ASP A 377 26.32 5.57 -10.31
C ASP A 377 26.27 4.07 -9.97
N LEU A 378 27.29 3.32 -10.41
CA LEU A 378 27.39 1.87 -10.21
C LEU A 378 28.23 1.46 -8.99
N ARG A 379 28.71 2.42 -8.19
CA ARG A 379 29.55 2.14 -7.01
C ARG A 379 28.76 1.40 -5.95
N ALA A 380 29.45 0.48 -5.26
CA ALA A 380 28.85 -0.33 -4.21
C ALA A 380 28.44 0.51 -2.99
N ASP A 381 29.19 1.58 -2.71
CA ASP A 381 28.88 2.50 -1.63
C ASP A 381 27.78 3.47 -2.05
N ARG A 382 26.78 3.63 -1.18
CA ARG A 382 25.67 4.55 -1.43
C ARG A 382 26.17 5.99 -1.34
N PRO A 383 26.05 6.81 -2.40
CA PRO A 383 26.39 8.22 -2.32
C PRO A 383 25.41 8.96 -1.38
N PRO A 384 25.80 10.12 -0.84
CA PRO A 384 24.84 11.07 -0.28
C PRO A 384 23.70 11.30 -1.28
N ALA A 385 22.49 11.51 -0.77
CA ALA A 385 21.35 11.75 -1.67
C ALA A 385 21.62 12.97 -2.54
N ASP A 386 21.63 12.78 -3.85
CA ASP A 386 21.86 13.82 -4.83
C ASP A 386 20.80 13.74 -5.92
N PHE A 387 20.18 14.87 -6.21
CA PHE A 387 19.06 14.96 -7.13
C PHE A 387 19.58 14.89 -8.57
N GLY A 388 19.32 13.78 -9.26
CA GLY A 388 19.85 13.54 -10.62
C GLY A 388 20.91 12.45 -10.70
N VAL A 389 21.38 11.91 -9.57
CA VAL A 389 22.23 10.71 -9.51
C VAL A 389 21.38 9.48 -9.16
N LEU A 390 21.27 8.56 -10.12
CA LEU A 390 20.66 7.25 -9.92
C LEU A 390 21.71 6.26 -9.43
N TRP A 391 21.71 6.01 -8.13
CA TRP A 391 22.52 4.93 -7.56
C TRP A 391 21.93 3.55 -7.92
N ARG A 392 22.72 2.77 -8.67
CA ARG A 392 22.38 1.46 -9.26
C ARG A 392 23.56 0.48 -9.17
N PRO A 393 23.97 0.06 -7.96
CA PRO A 393 25.02 -0.94 -7.81
C PRO A 393 24.56 -2.28 -8.38
N ALA A 394 25.08 -2.65 -9.55
CA ALA A 394 24.84 -3.97 -10.14
C ALA A 394 25.86 -4.98 -9.61
N ARG A 395 25.39 -6.16 -9.16
CA ARG A 395 26.27 -7.25 -8.68
C ARG A 395 26.80 -8.07 -9.85
N THR A 396 26.02 -8.16 -10.93
CA THR A 396 26.36 -8.92 -12.14
C THR A 396 26.12 -8.11 -13.42
N PRO A 397 26.79 -8.47 -14.53
CA PRO A 397 26.47 -7.92 -15.86
C PRO A 397 24.99 -8.08 -16.26
N ALA A 398 24.36 -9.21 -15.90
CA ALA A 398 22.95 -9.46 -16.22
C ALA A 398 22.02 -8.47 -15.49
N GLU A 399 22.27 -8.22 -14.21
CA GLU A 399 21.52 -7.21 -13.44
C GLU A 399 21.70 -5.80 -14.04
N ALA A 400 22.91 -5.46 -14.49
CA ALA A 400 23.17 -4.19 -15.13
C ALA A 400 22.34 -4.01 -16.42
N VAL A 401 22.18 -5.06 -17.24
CA VAL A 401 21.28 -5.04 -18.41
C VAL A 401 19.84 -4.76 -17.98
N GLU A 402 19.32 -5.46 -16.96
CA GLU A 402 17.95 -5.24 -16.47
C GLU A 402 17.73 -3.80 -15.97
N PHE A 403 18.68 -3.24 -15.22
CA PHE A 403 18.63 -1.85 -14.76
C PHE A 403 18.65 -0.86 -15.92
N GLY A 404 19.45 -1.11 -16.96
CA GLY A 404 19.46 -0.28 -18.16
C GLY A 404 18.08 -0.28 -18.86
N VAL A 405 17.45 -1.45 -19.01
CA VAL A 405 16.09 -1.53 -19.59
C VAL A 405 15.08 -0.80 -18.71
N GLU A 406 15.18 -0.94 -17.39
CA GLU A 406 14.31 -0.25 -16.42
C GLU A 406 14.43 1.28 -16.52
N ILE A 407 15.65 1.81 -16.59
CA ILE A 407 15.90 3.25 -16.71
C ILE A 407 15.27 3.79 -17.99
N ALA A 408 15.51 3.13 -19.14
CA ALA A 408 14.94 3.57 -20.41
C ALA A 408 13.40 3.56 -20.40
N ARG A 409 12.79 2.53 -19.79
CA ARG A 409 11.33 2.42 -19.61
C ARG A 409 10.78 3.58 -18.76
N ASP A 410 11.42 3.87 -17.63
CA ASP A 410 10.95 4.91 -16.71
C ASP A 410 11.14 6.32 -17.30
N LEU A 411 12.16 6.53 -18.14
CA LEU A 411 12.34 7.75 -18.93
C LEU A 411 11.28 7.89 -20.03
N ALA A 412 10.91 6.80 -20.72
CA ALA A 412 9.83 6.81 -21.70
C ALA A 412 8.48 7.23 -21.07
N LEU A 413 8.18 6.77 -19.85
CA LEU A 413 6.97 7.19 -19.11
C LEU A 413 6.97 8.67 -18.69
N GLN A 414 8.13 9.33 -18.72
CA GLN A 414 8.30 10.76 -18.47
C GLN A 414 8.27 11.61 -19.76
N GLY A 415 8.13 10.97 -20.94
CA GLY A 415 8.04 11.65 -22.24
C GLY A 415 9.35 11.78 -23.01
N VAL A 416 10.44 11.16 -22.54
CA VAL A 416 11.75 11.18 -23.22
C VAL A 416 11.66 10.51 -24.58
N GLY A 417 12.21 11.15 -25.62
CA GLY A 417 12.23 10.66 -27.00
C GLY A 417 13.59 10.18 -27.51
N HIS A 418 14.67 10.64 -26.86
CA HIS A 418 16.04 10.31 -27.25
C HIS A 418 16.95 10.10 -26.03
N LEU A 419 17.72 8.99 -26.05
CA LEU A 419 18.75 8.70 -25.06
C LEU A 419 20.15 8.82 -25.67
N ALA A 420 20.97 9.73 -25.14
CA ALA A 420 22.39 9.76 -25.45
C ALA A 420 23.17 9.14 -24.28
N VAL A 421 23.84 8.04 -24.53
CA VAL A 421 24.55 7.27 -23.50
C VAL A 421 26.05 7.57 -23.59
N GLN A 422 26.62 8.07 -22.51
CA GLN A 422 28.06 8.27 -22.32
C GLN A 422 28.59 7.27 -21.28
N LEU A 423 29.71 6.63 -21.59
CA LEU A 423 30.42 5.74 -20.66
C LEU A 423 31.61 6.47 -20.05
N ASP A 424 31.57 6.71 -18.74
CA ASP A 424 32.67 7.36 -18.00
C ASP A 424 33.50 6.40 -17.16
N GLU A 425 33.05 5.15 -17.06
CA GLU A 425 33.84 4.05 -16.54
C GLU A 425 34.00 2.96 -17.60
N ASN A 426 35.19 2.38 -17.69
CA ASN A 426 35.45 1.23 -18.53
C ASN A 426 35.32 -0.06 -17.70
N SER A 427 34.09 -0.56 -17.56
CA SER A 427 33.79 -1.78 -16.81
C SER A 427 32.72 -2.63 -17.51
N GLU A 428 32.79 -3.96 -17.37
CA GLU A 428 31.81 -4.88 -17.96
C GLU A 428 30.38 -4.56 -17.51
N ARG A 429 30.21 -4.05 -16.29
CA ARG A 429 28.91 -3.63 -15.76
C ARG A 429 28.40 -2.36 -16.43
N ALA A 430 29.26 -1.37 -16.65
CA ALA A 430 28.87 -0.15 -17.36
C ALA A 430 28.50 -0.42 -18.82
N GLU A 431 29.29 -1.25 -19.52
CA GLU A 431 28.95 -1.69 -20.87
C GLU A 431 27.63 -2.47 -20.90
N SER A 432 27.40 -3.33 -19.91
CA SER A 432 26.15 -4.09 -19.78
C SER A 432 24.94 -3.19 -19.53
N LEU A 433 25.09 -2.18 -18.68
CA LEU A 433 24.04 -1.20 -18.44
C LEU A 433 23.74 -0.38 -19.69
N ALA A 434 24.77 0.06 -20.43
CA ALA A 434 24.60 0.74 -21.71
C ALA A 434 23.87 -0.14 -22.73
N ARG A 435 24.20 -1.44 -22.82
CA ARG A 435 23.44 -2.40 -23.65
C ARG A 435 21.98 -2.50 -23.19
N GLY A 436 21.72 -2.55 -21.89
CA GLY A 436 20.37 -2.53 -21.32
C GLY A 436 19.59 -1.28 -21.73
N LEU A 437 20.20 -0.10 -21.63
CA LEU A 437 19.61 1.17 -22.07
C LEU A 437 19.25 1.15 -23.55
N GLN A 438 20.11 0.62 -24.42
CA GLN A 438 19.84 0.49 -25.85
C GLN A 438 18.66 -0.47 -26.14
N VAL A 439 18.63 -1.62 -25.47
CA VAL A 439 17.54 -2.60 -25.60
C VAL A 439 16.22 -1.99 -25.12
N GLY A 440 16.22 -1.35 -23.95
CA GLY A 440 15.05 -0.69 -23.39
C GLY A 440 14.56 0.48 -24.24
N ALA A 441 15.47 1.31 -24.75
CA ALA A 441 15.17 2.40 -25.67
C ALA A 441 14.47 1.87 -26.93
N SER A 442 15.07 0.86 -27.57
CA SER A 442 14.50 0.24 -28.77
C SER A 442 13.12 -0.37 -28.50
N ALA A 443 12.96 -1.08 -27.37
CA ALA A 443 11.68 -1.65 -26.96
C ALA A 443 10.62 -0.58 -26.69
N CYS A 444 11.02 0.58 -26.16
CA CYS A 444 10.17 1.73 -25.92
C CYS A 444 9.89 2.58 -27.17
N GLY A 445 10.55 2.31 -28.30
CA GLY A 445 10.48 3.13 -29.52
C GLY A 445 11.26 4.44 -29.43
N LEU A 446 12.21 4.56 -28.49
CA LEU A 446 13.09 5.72 -28.34
C LEU A 446 14.25 5.63 -29.33
N THR A 447 14.71 6.79 -29.81
CA THR A 447 15.99 6.86 -30.50
C THR A 447 17.15 6.86 -29.51
N HIS A 448 18.31 6.32 -29.87
CA HIS A 448 19.47 6.32 -28.99
C HIS A 448 20.80 6.47 -29.73
N SER A 449 21.79 7.03 -29.05
CA SER A 449 23.20 7.09 -29.49
C SER A 449 24.12 6.75 -28.32
N THR A 450 25.30 6.21 -28.60
CA THR A 450 26.32 5.91 -27.59
C THR A 450 27.64 6.54 -28.00
N THR A 451 28.29 7.24 -27.07
CA THR A 451 29.56 7.94 -27.26
C THR A 451 30.59 7.51 -26.24
#